data_AF-A0A915E5G6-F1
#
_entry.id   AF-A0A915E5G6-F1
#
_cell.length_a   1.000
_cell.length_b   1.000
_cell.length_c   1.000
_cell.angle_alpha   90.00
_cell.angle_beta   90.00
_cell.angle_gamma   90.00
#
_symmetry.space_group_name_H-M   'P 1'
#
loop_
_entity.id
_entity.type
_entity.pdbx_description
1 polymer ?
#
loop_
_entity_poly.entity_id
_entity_poly.type
_entity_poly.pdbx_seq_one_letter_code
_entity_poly.pdbx_strand_id
1 'polypeptide(L)'
;MSLSELPPLPPTLRQVEHYLRTALLYERTNIVICYWNLYLGVQEGMKLDRTSSAAHNFLASALTLLEKMKEDNPKNDALTNQAAAKSHIEAEADRMYKYAHSQELAGASDVELVDLTAQVENVKAVGQWRSSHRSALDYDDAKTSIENMCRAIELLQKR
;
A
#
# COMPACT_ATOMS: atom_id res chain seq x y z
N MET A 1 14.89 0.71 12.38
CA MET A 1 13.62 1.41 12.13
C MET A 1 12.92 0.76 10.96
N SER A 2 12.13 -0.24 11.31
CA SER A 2 11.09 -0.88 10.52
C SER A 2 9.75 -0.23 10.87
N LEU A 3 8.72 -0.41 10.03
CA LEU A 3 7.33 -0.05 10.36
C LEU A 3 6.86 -0.69 11.68
N SER A 4 7.38 -1.86 12.03
CA SER A 4 7.09 -2.54 13.31
C SER A 4 7.66 -1.83 14.55
N GLU A 5 8.62 -0.92 14.37
CA GLU A 5 9.21 -0.10 15.43
C GLU A 5 8.47 1.22 15.64
N LEU A 6 7.42 1.51 14.85
CA LEU A 6 6.62 2.72 15.01
C LEU A 6 5.81 2.66 16.32
N PRO A 7 5.54 3.81 16.95
CA PRO A 7 4.60 3.89 18.05
C PRO A 7 3.22 3.31 17.66
N PRO A 8 2.41 2.86 18.62
CA PRO A 8 1.07 2.36 18.32
C PRO A 8 0.23 3.46 17.67
N LEU A 9 -0.56 3.10 16.65
CA LEU A 9 -1.44 4.03 15.94
C LEU A 9 -2.49 4.62 16.91
N PRO A 10 -2.50 5.94 17.13
CA PRO A 10 -3.47 6.57 18.03
C PRO A 10 -4.90 6.44 17.50
N PRO A 11 -5.93 6.38 18.38
CA PRO A 11 -7.33 6.26 17.96
C PRO A 11 -7.82 7.38 17.04
N THR A 12 -7.26 8.59 17.19
CA THR A 12 -7.57 9.76 16.35
C THR A 12 -7.11 9.58 14.90
N LEU A 13 -6.11 8.73 14.66
CA LEU A 13 -5.56 8.41 13.35
C LEU A 13 -6.09 7.10 12.76
N ARG A 14 -7.11 6.48 13.36
CA ARG A 14 -7.66 5.20 12.86
C ARG A 14 -8.10 5.24 11.39
N GLN A 15 -8.51 6.42 10.90
CA GLN A 15 -8.94 6.58 9.50
C GLN A 15 -7.82 6.33 8.48
N VAL A 16 -6.54 6.43 8.87
CA VAL A 16 -5.38 6.15 7.99
C VAL A 16 -4.76 4.76 8.20
N GLU A 17 -5.41 3.90 8.99
CA GLU A 17 -4.89 2.56 9.31
C GLU A 17 -4.68 1.69 8.06
N HIS A 18 -5.53 1.82 7.05
CA HIS A 18 -5.46 1.03 5.82
C HIS A 18 -4.17 1.28 5.03
N TYR A 19 -3.66 2.52 5.02
CA TYR A 19 -2.36 2.84 4.41
C TYR A 19 -1.21 2.12 5.13
N LEU A 20 -1.24 2.09 6.46
CA LEU A 20 -0.21 1.44 7.28
C LEU A 20 -0.21 -0.08 7.10
N ARG A 21 -1.40 -0.69 7.06
CA ARG A 21 -1.54 -2.13 6.78
C ARG A 21 -0.95 -2.49 5.42
N THR A 22 -1.21 -1.67 4.40
CA THR A 22 -0.64 -1.86 3.06
C THR A 22 0.87 -1.65 3.07
N ALA A 23 1.37 -0.63 3.75
CA ALA A 23 2.80 -0.39 3.86
C ALA A 23 3.54 -1.59 4.50
N LEU A 24 3.00 -2.13 5.60
CA LEU A 24 3.52 -3.31 6.30
C LEU A 24 3.55 -4.55 5.40
N LEU A 25 2.51 -4.75 4.58
CA LEU A 25 2.43 -5.87 3.65
C LEU A 25 3.58 -5.86 2.63
N TYR A 26 4.02 -4.68 2.21
CA TYR A 26 5.07 -4.51 1.21
C TYR A 26 6.46 -4.23 1.78
N GLU A 27 6.61 -4.16 3.11
CA GLU A 27 7.86 -3.77 3.77
C GLU A 27 9.08 -4.59 3.31
N ARG A 28 8.86 -5.88 3.00
CA ARG A 28 9.92 -6.81 2.58
C ARG A 28 10.00 -7.07 1.09
N THR A 29 8.93 -6.77 0.35
CA THR A 29 8.74 -7.20 -1.04
C THR A 29 8.83 -6.05 -2.03
N ASN A 30 8.35 -4.86 -1.66
CA ASN A 30 8.39 -3.69 -2.53
C ASN A 30 8.51 -2.40 -1.71
N ILE A 31 9.75 -1.93 -1.57
CA ILE A 31 10.08 -0.73 -0.79
C ILE A 31 9.39 0.53 -1.31
N VAL A 32 9.13 0.62 -2.63
CA VAL A 32 8.48 1.77 -3.26
C VAL A 32 7.03 1.84 -2.81
N ILE A 33 6.29 0.73 -2.92
CA ILE A 33 4.90 0.66 -2.48
C ILE A 33 4.78 0.89 -0.97
N CYS A 34 5.68 0.30 -0.19
CA CYS A 34 5.78 0.51 1.25
C CYS A 34 5.93 2.01 1.59
N TYR A 35 6.91 2.67 0.98
CA TYR A 35 7.22 4.09 1.21
C TYR A 35 6.03 4.99 0.89
N TRP A 36 5.43 4.82 -0.29
CA TRP A 36 4.38 5.71 -0.75
C TRP A 36 3.05 5.54 0.00
N ASN A 37 2.75 4.32 0.47
CA ASN A 37 1.62 4.10 1.38
C ASN A 37 1.86 4.78 2.74
N LEU A 38 3.05 4.62 3.33
CA LEU A 38 3.38 5.28 4.59
C LEU A 38 3.36 6.81 4.44
N TYR A 39 3.91 7.35 3.34
CA TYR A 39 3.89 8.78 3.03
C TYR A 39 2.46 9.34 2.99
N LEU A 40 1.55 8.68 2.28
CA LEU A 40 0.15 9.12 2.24
C LEU A 40 -0.56 8.98 3.59
N GLY A 41 -0.32 7.88 4.31
CA GLY A 41 -0.88 7.70 5.65
C GLY A 41 -0.47 8.82 6.62
N VAL A 42 0.79 9.25 6.55
CA VAL A 42 1.29 10.40 7.32
C VAL A 42 0.64 11.70 6.85
N GLN A 43 0.59 11.95 5.54
CA GLN A 43 0.02 13.18 4.98
C GLN A 43 -1.46 13.36 5.35
N GLU A 44 -2.26 12.30 5.23
CA GLU A 44 -3.67 12.33 5.63
C GLU A 44 -3.81 12.35 7.17
N GLY A 45 -2.93 11.65 7.89
CA GLY A 45 -2.90 11.64 9.36
C GLY A 45 -2.69 13.04 9.96
N MET A 46 -1.79 13.84 9.37
CA MET A 46 -1.54 15.23 9.78
C MET A 46 -2.75 16.15 9.61
N LYS A 47 -3.69 15.82 8.71
CA LYS A 47 -4.95 16.57 8.54
C LYS A 47 -5.96 16.22 9.62
N LEU A 48 -5.92 14.99 10.13
CA LEU A 48 -6.84 14.49 11.16
C LEU A 48 -6.47 14.98 12.55
N ASP A 49 -5.20 14.78 12.94
CA ASP A 49 -4.72 15.14 14.26
C ASP A 49 -3.21 15.39 14.23
N ARG A 50 -2.82 16.63 14.51
CA ARG A 50 -1.41 17.05 14.64
C ARG A 50 -1.10 17.69 15.99
N THR A 51 -2.09 17.76 16.88
CA THR A 51 -2.00 18.52 18.13
C THR A 51 -1.91 17.60 19.33
N SER A 52 -2.54 16.42 19.28
CA SER A 52 -2.41 15.43 20.34
C SER A 52 -0.97 14.92 20.41
N SER A 53 -0.41 14.85 21.62
CA SER A 53 0.96 14.36 21.83
C SER A 53 1.17 12.95 21.25
N ALA A 54 0.19 12.05 21.38
CA ALA A 54 0.26 10.70 20.80
C ALA A 54 0.30 10.71 19.26
N ALA A 55 -0.56 11.51 18.61
CA ALA A 55 -0.58 11.65 17.15
C ALA A 55 0.71 12.28 16.63
N HIS A 56 1.18 13.34 17.29
CA HIS A 56 2.44 13.98 16.96
C HIS A 56 3.63 13.00 17.05
N ASN A 57 3.73 12.23 18.14
CA ASN A 57 4.81 11.25 18.33
C ASN A 57 4.80 10.16 17.24
N PHE A 58 3.62 9.65 16.88
CA PHE A 58 3.47 8.68 15.80
C PHE A 58 3.91 9.27 14.46
N LEU A 59 3.38 10.43 14.08
CA LEU A 59 3.64 11.08 12.80
C LEU A 59 5.12 11.47 12.67
N ALA A 60 5.75 11.98 13.73
CA ALA A 60 7.18 12.31 13.74
C ALA A 60 8.07 11.06 13.56
N SER A 61 7.71 9.96 14.22
CA SER A 61 8.42 8.67 14.06
C SER A 61 8.26 8.14 12.63
N ALA A 62 7.06 8.22 12.06
CA ALA A 62 6.80 7.81 10.69
C ALA A 62 7.55 8.67 9.66
N LEU A 63 7.66 9.98 9.87
CA LEU A 63 8.48 10.86 9.03
C LEU A 63 9.97 10.50 9.09
N THR A 64 10.50 10.24 10.29
CA THR A 64 11.89 9.81 10.48
C THR A 64 12.17 8.51 9.74
N LEU A 65 11.20 7.57 9.75
CA LEU A 65 11.29 6.34 8.99
C LEU A 65 11.32 6.59 7.47
N LEU A 66 10.45 7.47 6.96
CA LEU A 66 10.44 7.83 5.53
C LEU A 66 11.77 8.45 5.08
N GLU A 67 12.38 9.29 5.90
CA GLU A 67 13.70 9.86 5.64
C GLU A 67 14.77 8.76 5.55
N LYS A 68 14.82 7.89 6.57
CA LYS A 68 15.72 6.75 6.59
C LYS A 68 15.55 5.83 5.38
N MET A 69 14.30 5.54 4.97
CA MET A 69 14.04 4.71 3.77
C MET A 69 14.69 5.30 2.51
N LYS A 70 14.70 6.63 2.36
CA LYS A 70 15.39 7.29 1.24
C LYS A 70 16.90 7.21 1.37
N GLU A 71 17.42 7.46 2.58
CA GLU A 71 18.87 7.39 2.86
C GLU A 71 19.45 6.00 2.63
N ASP A 72 18.71 4.96 3.02
CA ASP A 72 19.10 3.56 2.84
C ASP A 72 18.98 3.11 1.37
N ASN A 73 18.25 3.86 0.53
CA ASN A 73 17.99 3.54 -0.88
C ASN A 73 18.31 4.70 -1.85
N PRO A 74 19.54 5.24 -1.84
CA PRO A 74 19.86 6.50 -2.52
C PRO A 74 19.85 6.38 -4.05
N LYS A 75 19.87 5.15 -4.59
CA LYS A 75 19.81 4.86 -6.03
C LYS A 75 18.40 4.55 -6.52
N ASN A 76 17.42 4.47 -5.63
CA ASN A 76 16.03 4.18 -5.97
C ASN A 76 15.29 5.51 -6.14
N ASP A 77 15.36 6.06 -7.35
CA ASP A 77 14.72 7.33 -7.71
C ASP A 77 13.20 7.30 -7.55
N ALA A 78 12.57 6.13 -7.63
CA ALA A 78 11.14 5.94 -7.39
C ALA A 78 10.65 6.29 -5.98
N LEU A 79 11.56 6.44 -4.99
CA LEU A 79 11.19 6.98 -3.66
C LEU A 79 11.03 8.50 -3.65
N THR A 80 11.55 9.18 -4.67
CA THR A 80 11.53 10.66 -4.77
C THR A 80 10.84 11.17 -6.03
N ASN A 81 10.64 10.30 -7.02
CA ASN A 81 10.00 10.62 -8.30
C ASN A 81 8.64 9.92 -8.39
N GLN A 82 7.57 10.72 -8.40
CA GLN A 82 6.20 10.23 -8.48
C GLN A 82 5.89 9.45 -9.76
N ALA A 83 6.50 9.82 -10.90
CA ALA A 83 6.26 9.12 -12.17
C ALA A 83 6.89 7.72 -12.14
N ALA A 84 8.11 7.60 -11.62
CA ALA A 84 8.75 6.31 -11.41
C ALA A 84 7.97 5.46 -10.38
N ALA A 85 7.55 6.07 -9.27
CA ALA A 85 6.70 5.42 -8.27
C ALA A 85 5.42 4.83 -8.87
N LYS A 86 4.72 5.62 -9.69
CA LYS A 86 3.50 5.21 -10.38
C LYS A 86 3.75 3.96 -11.23
N SER A 87 4.84 3.93 -12.01
CA SER A 87 5.18 2.77 -12.84
C SER A 87 5.40 1.49 -12.01
N HIS A 88 6.03 1.58 -10.84
CA HIS A 88 6.19 0.44 -9.93
C HIS A 88 4.86 -0.05 -9.35
N ILE A 89 3.97 0.87 -9.00
CA ILE A 89 2.63 0.55 -8.49
C ILE A 89 1.78 -0.11 -9.58
N GLU A 90 1.81 0.43 -10.81
CA GLU A 90 1.10 -0.15 -11.96
C GLU A 90 1.61 -1.55 -12.30
N ALA A 91 2.93 -1.77 -12.26
CA ALA A 91 3.52 -3.08 -12.51
C ALA A 91 3.12 -4.13 -11.46
N GLU A 92 3.09 -3.76 -10.17
CA GLU A 92 2.64 -4.67 -9.12
C GLU A 92 1.14 -4.96 -9.24
N ALA A 93 0.34 -3.95 -9.57
CA ALA A 93 -1.08 -4.14 -9.82
C ALA A 93 -1.31 -5.11 -10.99
N ASP A 94 -0.63 -4.92 -12.12
CA ASP A 94 -0.71 -5.83 -13.28
C ASP A 94 -0.24 -7.25 -12.95
N ARG A 95 0.78 -7.40 -12.10
CA ARG A 95 1.20 -8.71 -11.58
C ARG A 95 0.10 -9.39 -10.77
N MET A 96 -0.53 -8.67 -9.85
CA MET A 96 -1.67 -9.19 -9.07
C MET A 96 -2.85 -9.55 -9.98
N TYR A 97 -3.11 -8.75 -11.02
CA TYR A 97 -4.15 -9.05 -12.02
C TYR A 97 -3.92 -10.38 -12.71
N LYS A 98 -2.72 -10.54 -13.30
CA LYS A 98 -2.35 -11.72 -14.08
C LYS A 98 -2.41 -12.97 -13.23
N TYR A 99 -1.97 -12.87 -11.97
CA TYR A 99 -2.10 -13.96 -11.01
C TYR A 99 -3.56 -14.32 -10.79
N ALA A 100 -4.41 -13.37 -10.41
CA ALA A 100 -5.82 -13.63 -10.15
C ALA A 100 -6.55 -14.22 -11.38
N HIS A 101 -6.26 -13.70 -12.58
CA HIS A 101 -6.79 -14.22 -13.83
C HIS A 101 -6.31 -15.66 -14.13
N SER A 102 -5.05 -15.97 -13.82
CA SER A 102 -4.53 -17.34 -13.98
C SER A 102 -5.17 -18.33 -13.02
N GLN A 103 -5.46 -17.92 -11.78
CA GLN A 103 -6.14 -18.75 -10.78
C GLN A 103 -7.60 -19.04 -11.18
N GLU A 104 -8.31 -18.06 -11.73
CA GLU A 104 -9.66 -18.24 -12.27
C GLU A 104 -9.69 -19.25 -13.44
N LEU A 105 -8.68 -19.23 -14.31
CA LEU A 105 -8.58 -20.14 -15.45
C LEU A 105 -8.12 -21.55 -15.05
N ALA A 106 -7.28 -21.67 -14.03
CA ALA A 106 -6.74 -22.95 -13.56
C ALA A 106 -7.74 -23.77 -12.73
N GLY A 107 -8.85 -23.17 -12.27
CA GLY A 107 -9.84 -23.84 -11.44
C GLY A 107 -9.28 -24.38 -10.11
N ALA A 108 -8.09 -23.95 -9.70
CA ALA A 108 -7.31 -24.52 -8.62
C ALA A 108 -7.34 -23.64 -7.37
N SER A 109 -7.83 -24.22 -6.28
CA SER A 109 -7.86 -23.68 -4.93
C SER A 109 -6.56 -23.88 -4.14
N ASP A 110 -5.54 -24.50 -4.74
CA ASP A 110 -4.31 -24.86 -4.04
C ASP A 110 -3.08 -24.50 -4.88
N VAL A 111 -2.54 -23.29 -4.67
CA VAL A 111 -1.17 -22.96 -5.08
C VAL A 111 -0.47 -22.39 -3.86
N GLU A 112 0.37 -23.23 -3.25
CA GLU A 112 1.31 -22.84 -2.21
C GLU A 112 2.50 -22.15 -2.88
N LEU A 113 2.34 -20.85 -3.16
CA LEU A 113 3.46 -19.95 -3.41
C LEU A 113 3.31 -18.75 -2.49
N VAL A 114 4.30 -18.65 -1.62
CA VAL A 114 4.48 -17.62 -0.60
C VAL A 114 4.41 -16.23 -1.24
N ASP A 115 3.86 -15.30 -0.47
CA ASP A 115 3.96 -13.84 -0.61
C ASP A 115 2.78 -13.10 -1.28
N LEU A 116 2.27 -12.10 -0.54
CA LEU A 116 1.22 -11.11 -0.85
C LEU A 116 -0.26 -11.56 -1.00
N THR A 117 -0.57 -12.78 -1.46
CA THR A 117 -1.99 -13.19 -1.71
C THR A 117 -2.56 -14.22 -0.74
N ALA A 118 -1.77 -14.74 0.19
CA ALA A 118 -2.23 -15.69 1.22
C ALA A 118 -3.28 -15.13 2.21
N GLN A 119 -3.66 -13.85 2.08
CA GLN A 119 -4.74 -13.21 2.84
C GLN A 119 -5.95 -12.80 1.98
N VAL A 120 -5.96 -13.10 0.68
CA VAL A 120 -7.09 -12.82 -0.22
C VAL A 120 -7.90 -14.10 -0.40
N GLU A 121 -8.82 -14.35 0.53
CA GLU A 121 -9.66 -15.56 0.54
C GLU A 121 -10.78 -15.53 -0.53
N ASN A 122 -11.02 -14.41 -1.23
CA ASN A 122 -12.27 -14.21 -1.99
C ASN A 122 -12.09 -13.85 -3.47
N VAL A 123 -12.21 -14.87 -4.34
CA VAL A 123 -12.16 -14.77 -5.82
C VAL A 123 -13.21 -13.80 -6.40
N LYS A 124 -14.33 -13.53 -5.72
CA LYS A 124 -15.34 -12.58 -6.21
C LYS A 124 -14.88 -11.10 -6.19
N ALA A 125 -13.91 -10.76 -5.34
CA ALA A 125 -13.33 -9.43 -5.29
C ALA A 125 -12.40 -9.14 -6.49
N VAL A 126 -11.90 -10.18 -7.17
CA VAL A 126 -11.13 -10.09 -8.43
C VAL A 126 -11.99 -9.52 -9.57
N GLY A 127 -13.28 -9.87 -9.62
CA GLY A 127 -14.22 -9.35 -10.61
C GLY A 127 -14.56 -7.86 -10.44
N GLN A 128 -14.72 -7.39 -9.20
CA GLN A 128 -14.89 -5.96 -8.89
C GLN A 128 -13.59 -5.17 -9.14
N TRP A 129 -12.45 -5.81 -8.90
CA TRP A 129 -11.14 -5.24 -9.21
C TRP A 129 -10.96 -5.01 -10.71
N ARG A 130 -11.37 -5.93 -11.59
CA ARG A 130 -11.40 -5.74 -13.06
C ARG A 130 -12.14 -4.47 -13.50
N SER A 131 -13.25 -4.13 -12.86
CA SER A 131 -13.99 -2.88 -13.16
C SER A 131 -13.27 -1.63 -12.67
N SER A 132 -12.57 -1.69 -11.53
CA SER A 132 -11.74 -0.57 -11.02
C SER A 132 -10.36 -0.47 -11.70
N HIS A 133 -9.88 -1.53 -12.36
CA HIS A 133 -8.56 -1.58 -12.99
C HIS A 133 -8.46 -0.72 -14.27
N ARG A 134 -9.58 -0.55 -14.99
CA ARG A 134 -9.65 0.41 -16.11
C ARG A 134 -9.50 1.86 -15.62
N SER A 135 -9.79 2.12 -14.35
CA SER A 135 -9.63 3.42 -13.71
C SER A 135 -8.17 3.64 -13.30
N ALA A 136 -7.52 2.66 -12.66
CA ALA A 136 -6.18 2.83 -12.07
C ALA A 136 -5.04 3.17 -13.07
N LEU A 137 -5.17 2.76 -14.33
CA LEU A 137 -4.20 3.03 -15.40
C LEU A 137 -4.38 4.40 -16.09
N ASP A 138 -5.40 5.18 -15.71
CA ASP A 138 -5.82 6.39 -16.44
C ASP A 138 -5.70 7.69 -15.62
N TYR A 139 -4.85 7.70 -14.57
CA TYR A 139 -4.72 8.86 -13.66
C TYR A 139 -3.32 9.46 -13.65
N ASP A 140 -3.23 10.78 -13.78
CA ASP A 140 -1.96 11.53 -13.94
C ASP A 140 -1.04 11.53 -12.70
N ASP A 141 -1.53 11.18 -11.50
CA ASP A 141 -0.77 11.32 -10.25
C ASP A 141 -0.70 10.05 -9.37
N ALA A 142 0.42 9.91 -8.64
CA ALA A 142 0.71 8.75 -7.79
C ALA A 142 -0.26 8.59 -6.61
N LYS A 143 -0.82 9.69 -6.10
CA LYS A 143 -1.74 9.65 -4.95
C LYS A 143 -3.02 8.92 -5.32
N THR A 144 -3.63 9.29 -6.46
CA THR A 144 -4.84 8.63 -6.97
C THR A 144 -4.61 7.13 -7.21
N SER A 145 -3.42 6.77 -7.71
CA SER A 145 -3.02 5.37 -7.92
C SER A 145 -3.01 4.57 -6.60
N ILE A 146 -2.44 5.14 -5.53
CA ILE A 146 -2.34 4.47 -4.23
C ILE A 146 -3.70 4.38 -3.53
N GLU A 147 -4.53 5.43 -3.61
CA GLU A 147 -5.89 5.39 -3.06
C GLU A 147 -6.74 4.27 -3.68
N ASN A 148 -6.64 4.08 -5.00
CA ASN A 148 -7.33 3.00 -5.69
C ASN A 148 -6.78 1.62 -5.31
N MET A 149 -5.45 1.49 -5.15
CA MET A 149 -4.83 0.25 -4.68
C MET A 149 -5.29 -0.11 -3.26
N CYS A 150 -5.38 0.88 -2.36
CA CYS A 150 -5.87 0.66 -0.99
C CYS A 150 -7.33 0.20 -0.96
N ARG A 151 -8.22 0.87 -1.71
CA ARG A 151 -9.64 0.46 -1.81
C ARG A 151 -9.77 -0.95 -2.37
N ALA A 152 -8.96 -1.29 -3.36
CA ALA A 152 -8.90 -2.64 -3.93
C ALA A 152 -8.53 -3.69 -2.88
N ILE A 153 -7.50 -3.44 -2.06
CA ILE A 153 -7.10 -4.34 -0.98
C ILE A 153 -8.20 -4.47 0.07
N GLU A 154 -8.86 -3.38 0.47
CA GLU A 154 -10.00 -3.42 1.41
C GLU A 154 -11.17 -4.27 0.89
N LEU A 155 -11.48 -4.19 -0.41
CA LEU A 155 -12.51 -5.00 -1.05
C LEU A 155 -12.16 -6.49 -1.06
N LEU A 156 -10.89 -6.83 -1.26
CA LEU A 156 -10.38 -8.20 -1.20
C LEU A 156 -10.40 -8.79 0.22
N GLN A 157 -10.39 -7.94 1.25
CA GLN A 157 -10.36 -8.33 2.66
C GLN A 157 -11.74 -8.36 3.34
N LYS A 158 -12.81 -7.84 2.72
CA LYS A 158 -14.18 -7.94 3.25
C LYS A 158 -14.75 -9.33 2.98
N ARG A 159 -15.07 -10.05 4.06
CA ARG A 159 -15.84 -11.30 4.06
C ARG A 159 -17.31 -11.06 3.72
#